data_AF-A0A4P8ISZ5-F1
#
_entry.id   AF-A0A4P8ISZ5-F1
#
_cell.length_a   1.000
_cell.length_b   1.000
_cell.length_c   1.000
_cell.angle_alpha   90.00
_cell.angle_beta   90.00
_cell.angle_gamma   90.00
#
_symmetry.space_group_name_H-M   'P 1'
#
loop_
_entity.id
_entity.type
_entity.pdbx_description
1 polymer ?
#
loop_
_entity_poly.entity_id
_entity_poly.type
_entity_poly.pdbx_seq_one_letter_code
_entity_poly.pdbx_strand_id
1 'polypeptide(L)'
;MSIRIVQLGTPRAADEGTRIGTVRRPPRGVPKTEFAKRDYYDVWLPMLSPSAELMAQGKEVSSDVQWNAFARKFRAEMNDSDASKVLDLLAVLSQGTHFSIGCYCDDESRCHRGILRQLLTERGAALRE
;
A
#
# COMPACT_ATOMS: atom_id res chain seq x y z
N MET A 1 -9.96 16.18 2.82
CA MET A 1 -10.00 14.81 2.27
C MET A 1 -8.90 13.97 2.92
N SER A 2 -8.76 12.68 2.59
CA SER A 2 -7.72 11.84 3.21
C SER A 2 -7.60 10.44 2.63
N ILE A 3 -6.44 9.84 2.89
CA ILE A 3 -6.06 8.46 2.58
C ILE A 3 -6.64 7.51 3.63
N ARG A 4 -7.26 6.42 3.19
CA ARG A 4 -7.50 5.22 4.02
C ARG A 4 -6.45 4.15 3.71
N ILE A 5 -5.90 3.52 4.73
CA ILE A 5 -5.01 2.37 4.57
C ILE A 5 -5.83 1.11 4.84
N VAL A 6 -6.03 0.28 3.81
CA VAL A 6 -7.03 -0.79 3.85
C VAL A 6 -6.46 -2.16 3.54
N GLN A 7 -7.17 -3.20 3.99
CA GLN A 7 -7.02 -4.54 3.46
C GLN A 7 -7.83 -4.68 2.17
N LEU A 8 -7.18 -5.09 1.09
CA LEU A 8 -7.87 -5.26 -0.20
C LEU A 8 -8.79 -6.49 -0.15
N GLY A 9 -9.96 -6.37 -0.76
CA GLY A 9 -11.02 -7.39 -0.73
C GLY A 9 -12.01 -7.22 0.43
N THR A 10 -11.82 -6.23 1.31
CA THR A 10 -12.83 -5.86 2.32
C THR A 10 -13.80 -4.80 1.76
N PRO A 11 -15.03 -4.72 2.28
CA PRO A 11 -16.01 -3.74 1.83
C PRO A 11 -15.47 -2.30 1.84
N ARG A 12 -15.84 -1.50 0.84
CA ARG A 12 -15.44 -0.09 0.74
C ARG A 12 -16.21 0.79 1.72
N ALA A 13 -15.54 1.81 2.24
CA ALA A 13 -16.23 2.91 2.93
C ALA A 13 -17.01 3.78 1.94
N ALA A 14 -18.10 4.40 2.39
CA ALA A 14 -18.99 5.20 1.54
C ALA A 14 -18.29 6.38 0.82
N ASP A 15 -17.20 6.88 1.38
CA ASP A 15 -16.45 8.04 0.88
C ASP A 15 -14.97 7.70 0.59
N GLU A 16 -14.70 6.44 0.28
CA GLU A 16 -13.33 5.95 0.11
C GLU A 16 -12.62 6.60 -1.08
N GLY A 17 -13.35 6.86 -2.17
CA GLY A 17 -12.78 7.30 -3.43
C GLY A 17 -12.06 6.18 -4.17
N THR A 18 -11.01 6.51 -4.93
CA THR A 18 -10.23 5.53 -5.71
C THR A 18 -9.48 4.57 -4.80
N ARG A 19 -9.62 3.25 -5.00
CA ARG A 19 -8.83 2.23 -4.31
C ARG A 19 -7.59 1.87 -5.13
N ILE A 20 -6.41 2.09 -4.56
CA ILE A 20 -5.11 1.86 -5.20
C ILE A 20 -4.47 0.61 -4.60
N GLY A 21 -4.28 -0.42 -5.43
CA GLY A 21 -3.62 -1.66 -5.02
C GLY A 21 -2.11 -1.53 -5.06
N THR A 22 -1.45 -1.50 -3.90
CA THR A 22 0.02 -1.41 -3.78
C THR A 22 0.65 -2.79 -3.61
N VAL A 23 0.18 -3.77 -4.38
CA VAL A 23 0.59 -5.18 -4.28
C VAL A 23 1.52 -5.56 -5.44
N ARG A 24 2.48 -6.46 -5.18
CA ARG A 24 3.43 -6.91 -6.20
C ARG A 24 2.80 -7.82 -7.27
N ARG A 25 1.78 -8.59 -6.89
CA ARG A 25 1.08 -9.52 -7.80
C ARG A 25 -0.42 -9.29 -7.70
N PRO A 26 -1.17 -9.26 -8.82
CA PRO A 26 -2.63 -9.19 -8.82
C PRO A 26 -3.28 -10.36 -8.08
N PRO A 27 -4.58 -10.26 -7.73
CA PRO A 27 -5.29 -11.34 -7.04
C PRO A 27 -5.43 -12.55 -7.96
N ARG A 28 -5.15 -13.74 -7.43
CA ARG A 28 -5.13 -14.98 -8.24
C ARG A 28 -6.54 -15.42 -8.59
N GLY A 29 -6.74 -15.86 -9.84
CA GLY A 29 -8.02 -16.42 -10.28
C GLY A 29 -9.14 -15.39 -10.42
N VAL A 30 -8.83 -14.09 -10.36
CA VAL A 30 -9.81 -13.02 -10.51
C VAL A 30 -9.58 -12.33 -11.87
N PRO A 31 -10.60 -12.23 -12.74
CA PRO A 31 -10.49 -11.45 -13.96
C PRO A 31 -10.22 -9.97 -13.66
N LYS A 32 -9.41 -9.30 -14.49
CA LYS A 32 -9.08 -7.88 -14.31
C LYS A 32 -10.33 -6.98 -14.22
N THR A 33 -11.38 -7.31 -14.97
CA THR A 33 -12.68 -6.60 -14.98
C THR A 33 -13.45 -6.72 -13.66
N GLU A 34 -13.07 -7.67 -12.81
CA GLU A 34 -13.72 -7.95 -11.53
C GLU A 34 -12.94 -7.40 -10.33
N PHE A 35 -11.75 -6.81 -10.53
CA PHE A 35 -10.92 -6.30 -9.42
C PHE A 35 -11.68 -5.24 -8.60
N ALA A 36 -12.24 -4.23 -9.25
CA ALA A 36 -12.99 -3.18 -8.55
C ALA A 36 -14.28 -3.71 -7.91
N LYS A 37 -15.00 -4.59 -8.62
CA LYS A 37 -16.28 -5.18 -8.18
C LYS A 37 -16.15 -6.10 -6.97
N ARG A 38 -14.98 -6.72 -6.82
CA ARG A 38 -14.63 -7.58 -5.67
C ARG A 38 -13.77 -6.84 -4.64
N ASP A 39 -13.84 -5.51 -4.65
CA ASP A 39 -13.18 -4.66 -3.68
C ASP A 39 -11.65 -4.81 -3.60
N TYR A 40 -11.00 -5.26 -4.68
CA TYR A 40 -9.54 -5.30 -4.72
C TYR A 40 -8.96 -3.91 -4.98
N TYR A 41 -9.14 -3.34 -6.17
CA TYR A 41 -8.66 -2.00 -6.49
C TYR A 41 -9.18 -1.54 -7.85
N ASP A 42 -9.16 -0.23 -8.05
CA ASP A 42 -9.44 0.44 -9.31
C ASP A 42 -8.14 0.63 -10.12
N VAL A 43 -7.05 0.97 -9.42
CA VAL A 43 -5.72 1.19 -10.01
C VAL A 43 -4.70 0.27 -9.37
N TRP A 44 -3.88 -0.39 -10.19
CA TRP A 44 -2.77 -1.21 -9.72
C TRP A 44 -1.47 -0.41 -9.76
N LEU A 45 -0.83 -0.22 -8.61
CA LEU A 45 0.37 0.60 -8.45
C LEU A 45 1.49 -0.20 -7.78
N PRO A 46 2.06 -1.23 -8.47
CA PRO A 46 3.04 -2.14 -7.89
C PRO A 46 4.39 -1.48 -7.56
N MET A 47 4.65 -0.26 -8.03
CA MET A 47 5.86 0.48 -7.65
C MET A 47 5.92 0.83 -6.16
N LEU A 48 4.76 0.90 -5.49
CA LEU A 48 4.68 1.08 -4.03
C LEU A 48 4.57 -0.26 -3.27
N SER A 49 4.92 -1.37 -3.93
CA SER A 49 5.04 -2.68 -3.30
C SER A 49 6.50 -3.07 -3.16
N PRO A 50 6.89 -3.88 -2.17
CA PRO A 50 8.25 -4.39 -2.08
C PRO A 50 8.64 -5.11 -3.37
N SER A 51 9.92 -5.04 -3.77
CA SER A 51 10.43 -5.76 -4.94
C SER A 51 10.13 -7.27 -4.83
N ALA A 52 10.19 -7.99 -5.95
CA ALA A 52 9.92 -9.43 -5.93
C ALA A 52 10.90 -10.18 -5.00
N GLU A 53 12.16 -9.75 -4.97
CA GLU A 53 13.19 -10.29 -4.09
C GLU A 53 12.90 -9.95 -2.62
N LEU A 54 12.59 -8.68 -2.33
CA LEU A 54 12.28 -8.27 -0.96
C LEU A 54 10.98 -8.91 -0.45
N MET A 55 9.98 -9.10 -1.32
CA MET A 55 8.76 -9.86 -1.01
C MET A 55 9.06 -11.32 -0.66
N ALA A 56 10.02 -11.97 -1.32
CA ALA A 56 10.43 -13.33 -0.97
C ALA A 56 11.07 -13.35 0.43
N GLN A 57 11.94 -12.39 0.74
CA GLN A 57 12.53 -12.25 2.08
C GLN A 57 11.46 -11.96 3.15
N GLY A 58 10.48 -11.11 2.83
CA GLY A 58 9.40 -10.73 3.75
C GLY A 58 8.50 -11.89 4.16
N LYS A 59 8.36 -12.93 3.33
CA LYS A 59 7.59 -14.14 3.67
C LYS A 59 8.26 -15.03 4.69
N GLU A 60 9.59 -14.95 4.79
CA GLU A 60 10.39 -15.74 5.72
C GLU A 60 10.61 -15.03 7.08
N VAL A 61 10.04 -13.82 7.24
CA VAL A 61 10.17 -13.05 8.49
C VAL A 61 9.35 -13.71 9.60
N SER A 62 10.04 -14.14 10.66
CA SER A 62 9.42 -14.76 11.84
C SER A 62 9.81 -14.09 13.16
N SER A 63 10.53 -12.97 13.11
CA SER A 63 11.02 -12.24 14.29
C SER A 63 11.02 -10.73 14.08
N ASP A 64 11.00 -9.97 15.17
CA ASP A 64 11.07 -8.51 15.15
C ASP A 64 12.35 -7.99 14.48
N VAL A 65 13.48 -8.67 14.71
CA VAL A 65 14.77 -8.28 14.10
C VAL A 65 14.70 -8.41 12.58
N GLN A 66 14.16 -9.51 12.07
CA GLN A 66 13.98 -9.71 10.63
C GLN A 66 12.95 -8.72 10.05
N TRP A 67 11.87 -8.43 10.78
CA TRP A 67 10.88 -7.45 10.37
C TRP A 67 11.49 -6.05 10.23
N ASN A 68 12.28 -5.62 11.22
CA ASN A 68 12.97 -4.32 11.17
C ASN A 68 13.96 -4.24 10.00
N ALA A 69 14.64 -5.35 9.68
CA ALA A 69 15.51 -5.42 8.51
C ALA A 69 14.73 -5.31 7.19
N PHE A 70 13.59 -6.00 7.08
CA PHE A 70 12.68 -5.89 5.93
C PHE A 70 12.17 -4.45 5.79
N ALA A 71 11.69 -3.85 6.88
CA ALA A 71 11.15 -2.50 6.88
C ALA A 71 12.18 -1.47 6.43
N ARG A 72 13.43 -1.57 6.91
CA ARG A 72 14.53 -0.70 6.47
C ARG A 72 14.80 -0.83 4.97
N LYS A 73 14.85 -2.06 4.45
CA LYS A 73 15.07 -2.31 3.01
C LYS A 73 13.92 -1.76 2.18
N PHE A 74 12.68 -1.97 2.60
CA PHE A 74 11.52 -1.48 1.87
C PHE A 74 11.46 0.05 1.85
N ARG A 75 11.78 0.71 2.97
CA ARG A 75 11.90 2.17 3.01
C ARG A 75 12.98 2.70 2.07
N ALA A 76 14.09 1.97 1.91
CA ALA A 76 15.10 2.32 0.92
C ALA A 76 14.56 2.21 -0.53
N GLU A 77 13.79 1.17 -0.86
CA GLU A 77 13.11 1.07 -2.17
C GLU A 77 12.12 2.22 -2.39
N MET A 78 11.41 2.66 -1.35
CA MET A 78 10.47 3.80 -1.43
C MET A 78 11.14 5.17 -1.54
N ASN A 79 12.44 5.25 -1.25
CA ASN A 79 13.25 6.45 -1.47
C ASN A 79 13.89 6.48 -2.85
N ASP A 80 13.67 5.46 -3.70
CA ASP A 80 14.00 5.55 -5.12
C ASP A 80 13.23 6.71 -5.77
N SER A 81 13.86 7.34 -6.77
CA SER A 81 13.39 8.57 -7.41
C SER A 81 11.94 8.50 -7.88
N ASP A 82 11.47 7.36 -8.40
CA ASP A 82 10.10 7.26 -8.92
C ASP A 82 9.08 6.94 -7.82
N ALA A 83 9.41 6.04 -6.90
CA ALA A 83 8.54 5.72 -5.77
C ALA A 83 8.34 6.93 -4.86
N SER A 84 9.40 7.70 -4.58
CA SER A 84 9.33 8.88 -3.72
C SER A 84 8.44 9.96 -4.34
N LYS A 85 8.62 10.28 -5.64
CA LYS A 85 7.77 11.28 -6.33
C LYS A 85 6.29 10.89 -6.28
N VAL A 86 5.99 9.61 -6.42
CA VAL A 86 4.61 9.11 -6.34
C VAL A 86 4.05 9.22 -4.92
N LEU A 87 4.84 8.91 -3.89
CA LEU A 87 4.43 9.12 -2.51
C LEU A 87 4.18 10.60 -2.19
N ASP A 88 5.02 11.50 -2.70
CA ASP A 88 4.86 12.95 -2.55
C ASP A 88 3.57 13.43 -3.24
N LEU A 89 3.31 12.95 -4.47
CA LEU A 89 2.07 13.23 -5.20
C LEU A 89 0.84 12.74 -4.43
N LEU A 90 0.85 11.50 -3.93
CA LEU A 90 -0.27 10.97 -3.15
C LEU A 90 -0.49 11.78 -1.86
N ALA A 91 0.59 12.18 -1.17
CA ALA A 91 0.49 13.02 0.01
C ALA A 91 -0.20 14.37 -0.31
N VAL A 92 0.18 15.04 -1.40
CA VAL A 92 -0.48 16.30 -1.82
C VAL A 92 -1.94 16.07 -2.22
N LEU A 93 -2.23 15.03 -3.01
CA LEU A 93 -3.60 14.71 -3.44
C LEU A 93 -4.53 14.42 -2.26
N SER A 94 -4.01 13.84 -1.17
CA SER A 94 -4.82 13.51 0.01
C SER A 94 -5.51 14.73 0.64
N GLN A 95 -4.98 15.93 0.43
CA GLN A 95 -5.57 17.17 0.93
C GLN A 95 -6.86 17.53 0.17
N GLY A 96 -6.92 17.18 -1.12
CA GLY A 96 -8.00 17.57 -2.04
C GLY A 96 -8.89 16.43 -2.55
N THR A 97 -8.52 15.16 -2.34
CA THR A 97 -9.33 14.02 -2.77
C THR A 97 -9.26 12.84 -1.81
N HIS A 98 -10.35 12.08 -1.75
CA HIS A 98 -10.42 10.83 -1.02
C HIS A 98 -9.89 9.69 -1.90
N PHE A 99 -9.06 8.84 -1.32
CA PHE A 99 -8.62 7.59 -1.93
C PHE A 99 -8.16 6.61 -0.85
N SER A 100 -7.97 5.36 -1.22
CA SER A 100 -7.37 4.34 -0.36
C SER A 100 -6.16 3.71 -1.02
N ILE A 101 -5.23 3.23 -0.19
CA ILE A 101 -4.15 2.35 -0.64
C ILE A 101 -4.21 1.06 0.19
N GLY A 102 -3.83 -0.07 -0.39
CA GLY A 102 -3.90 -1.32 0.37
C GLY A 102 -3.08 -2.50 -0.13
N CYS A 103 -2.98 -3.48 0.78
CA CYS A 103 -2.35 -4.80 0.59
C CYS A 103 -3.34 -5.93 0.94
N TYR A 104 -3.02 -7.17 0.58
CA TYR A 104 -3.86 -8.33 0.93
C TYR A 104 -3.67 -8.84 2.36
N CYS A 105 -2.58 -8.47 3.03
CA CYS A 105 -2.24 -9.02 4.34
C CYS A 105 -3.32 -8.69 5.38
N ASP A 106 -3.61 -9.63 6.27
CA ASP A 106 -4.58 -9.41 7.35
C ASP A 106 -4.00 -8.46 8.42
N ASP A 107 -2.77 -8.75 8.88
CA ASP A 107 -2.06 -7.97 9.89
C ASP A 107 -1.30 -6.77 9.28
N GLU A 108 -1.75 -5.55 9.60
CA GLU A 108 -1.09 -4.31 9.16
C GLU A 108 0.27 -4.10 9.84
N SER A 109 0.44 -4.55 11.08
CA SER A 109 1.68 -4.35 11.85
C SER A 109 2.88 -5.10 11.23
N ARG A 110 2.58 -6.12 10.43
CA ARG A 110 3.51 -6.92 9.63
C ARG A 110 3.23 -6.86 8.12
N CYS A 111 2.60 -5.78 7.64
CA CYS A 111 2.43 -5.51 6.21
C CYS A 111 3.22 -4.28 5.75
N HIS A 112 3.66 -4.31 4.50
CA HIS A 112 4.24 -3.13 3.84
C HIS A 112 3.27 -1.94 3.80
N ARG A 113 1.95 -2.15 3.84
CA ARG A 113 0.96 -1.05 3.93
C ARG A 113 1.12 -0.22 5.21
N GLY A 114 1.53 -0.85 6.32
CA GLY A 114 1.85 -0.13 7.56
C GLY A 114 3.09 0.74 7.41
N ILE A 115 4.07 0.32 6.59
CA ILE A 115 5.25 1.13 6.27
C ILE A 115 4.87 2.28 5.33
N LEU A 116 4.00 2.04 4.33
CA LEU A 116 3.47 3.10 3.47
C LEU A 116 2.70 4.15 4.28
N ARG A 117 1.92 3.73 5.27
CA ARG A 117 1.25 4.64 6.22
C ARG A 117 2.27 5.60 6.84
N GLN A 118 3.36 5.08 7.40
CA GLN A 118 4.42 5.90 8.00
C GLN A 118 5.05 6.86 7.00
N LEU A 119 5.41 6.36 5.81
CA LEU A 119 6.04 7.16 4.75
C LEU A 119 5.14 8.30 4.24
N LEU A 120 3.83 8.09 4.21
CA LEU A 120 2.83 9.10 3.83
C LEU A 120 2.63 10.11 4.96
N THR A 121 2.57 9.66 6.22
CA THR A 121 2.52 10.54 7.39
C THR A 121 3.73 11.48 7.44
N GLU A 122 4.93 10.95 7.22
CA GLU A 122 6.18 11.73 7.17
C GLU A 122 6.18 12.78 6.05
N ARG A 123 5.40 12.56 4.99
CA ARG A 123 5.21 13.50 3.87
C ARG A 123 4.04 14.46 4.07
N GLY A 124 3.42 14.46 5.25
CA GLY A 124 2.28 15.34 5.56
C GLY A 124 0.98 14.95 4.87
N ALA A 125 0.81 13.69 4.49
CA ALA A 125 -0.46 13.21 3.97
C ALA A 125 -1.57 13.34 5.03
N ALA A 126 -2.79 13.67 4.61
CA ALA A 126 -3.97 13.57 5.44
C ALA A 126 -4.43 12.10 5.46
N LEU A 127 -4.36 11.44 6.62
CA LEU A 127 -4.86 10.08 6.80
C LEU A 127 -6.13 10.06 7.64
N ARG A 128 -6.94 9.03 7.44
CA ARG A 128 -8.07 8.69 8.31
C ARG A 128 -8.22 7.18 8.41
N GLU A 129 -8.92 6.77 9.45
CA GLU A 129 -9.40 5.39 9.64
C GLU A 129 -10.60 5.14 8.75
#